data_AF-A0A3S1KJV9-F1
#
_entry.id   AF-A0A3S1KJV9-F1
#
_cell.length_a   1.000
_cell.length_b   1.000
_cell.length_c   1.000
_cell.angle_alpha   90.00
_cell.angle_beta   90.00
_cell.angle_gamma   90.00
#
_symmetry.space_group_name_H-M   'P 1'
#
loop_
_entity.id
_entity.type
_entity.pdbx_description
1 polymer ?
#
loop_
_entity_poly.entity_id
_entity_poly.type
_entity_poly.pdbx_seq_one_letter_code
_entity_poly.pdbx_strand_id
1 'polypeptide(L)' 'MGADAKTAMKVEMTDAAARRIAKIVSGEAGKTALRVSVEGGGCSGFSYKFDLVETRNDD' A
#
# COMPACT_ATOMS: atom_id res chain seq x y z
N MET A 1 17.90 11.60 -19.50
CA MET A 1 16.43 11.74 -19.47
C MET A 1 15.90 10.75 -18.45
N GLY A 2 15.97 11.11 -17.16
CA GLY A 2 15.54 10.25 -16.06
C GLY A 2 14.04 10.39 -15.89
N ALA A 3 13.30 9.33 -16.22
CA ALA A 3 11.91 9.26 -15.81
C ALA A 3 11.90 9.03 -14.30
N ASP A 4 11.40 10.01 -13.55
CA ASP A 4 11.08 9.88 -12.14
C ASP A 4 10.18 8.65 -11.95
N ALA A 5 10.74 7.56 -11.42
CA ALA A 5 10.03 6.30 -11.16
C ALA A 5 8.83 6.48 -10.22
N LYS A 6 8.74 7.66 -9.57
CA LYS A 6 7.70 8.08 -8.65
C LYS A 6 6.31 8.22 -9.28
N THR A 7 6.20 8.50 -10.58
CA THR A 7 4.89 8.81 -11.21
C THR A 7 4.29 7.66 -12.02
N ALA A 8 5.05 6.58 -12.27
CA ALA A 8 4.67 5.54 -13.23
C ALA A 8 4.03 4.26 -12.62
N MET A 9 3.94 4.15 -11.29
CA MET A 9 3.33 2.97 -10.66
C MET A 9 1.81 3.09 -10.64
N LYS A 10 1.14 2.62 -11.71
CA LYS A 10 -0.31 2.44 -11.71
C LYS A 10 -0.66 1.29 -10.75
N VAL A 11 -1.12 1.63 -9.56
CA VAL A 11 -1.75 0.66 -8.64
C VAL A 11 -3.23 0.62 -8.96
N GLU A 12 -3.72 -0.53 -9.40
CA GLU A 12 -5.16 -0.74 -9.60
C GLU A 12 -5.79 -1.27 -8.33
N MET A 13 -6.95 -0.73 -7.96
CA MET A 13 -7.70 -1.15 -6.79
C MET A 13 -9.15 -1.41 -7.16
N THR A 14 -9.67 -2.57 -6.76
CA THR A 14 -11.07 -2.91 -6.98
C THR A 14 -11.97 -2.22 -5.94
N ASP A 15 -13.23 -2.01 -6.29
CA ASP A 15 -14.22 -1.41 -5.38
C ASP A 15 -14.41 -2.25 -4.09
N ALA A 16 -14.33 -3.59 -4.23
CA ALA A 16 -14.38 -4.50 -3.09
C ALA A 16 -13.17 -4.33 -2.15
N ALA A 17 -11.97 -4.16 -2.70
CA ALA A 17 -10.77 -3.87 -1.91
C ALA A 17 -10.92 -2.52 -1.18
N ALA A 18 -11.42 -1.48 -1.87
CA ALA A 18 -11.69 -0.17 -1.28
C ALA A 18 -12.58 -0.27 -0.03
N ARG A 19 -13.72 -0.93 -0.17
CA ARG A 19 -14.71 -1.10 0.92
C ARG A 19 -14.12 -1.84 2.09
N ARG A 20 -13.30 -2.87 1.84
CA ARG A 20 -12.67 -3.66 2.89
C ARG A 20 -11.64 -2.85 3.66
N ILE A 21 -10.79 -2.09 2.96
CA ILE A 21 -9.82 -1.20 3.58
C ILE A 21 -10.54 -0.14 4.42
N ALA A 22 -11.57 0.52 3.88
CA ALA A 22 -12.36 1.52 4.59
C ALA A 22 -12.99 0.96 5.87
N LYS A 23 -13.50 -0.29 5.81
CA LYS A 23 -14.06 -0.97 6.99
C LYS A 23 -13.01 -1.24 8.07
N ILE A 24 -11.80 -1.67 7.69
CA ILE A 24 -10.71 -1.94 8.64
C ILE A 24 -10.22 -0.63 9.27
N VAL A 25 -10.00 0.41 8.45
CA VAL A 25 -9.59 1.74 8.91
C VAL A 25 -10.62 2.36 9.85
N SER A 26 -11.91 2.20 9.57
CA SER A 26 -12.98 2.70 10.45
C SER A 26 -12.95 2.07 11.87
N GLY A 27 -12.31 0.92 12.03
CA GLY A 27 -12.14 0.24 13.32
C GLY A 27 -10.84 0.56 14.06
N GLU A 28 -9.87 1.21 13.42
CA GLU A 28 -8.56 1.53 13.99
C GLU A 28 -8.34 3.05 14.04
N ALA A 29 -8.67 3.64 15.20
CA ALA A 29 -8.42 5.06 15.45
C ALA A 29 -6.91 5.38 15.32
N GLY A 30 -6.57 6.36 14.47
CA GLY A 30 -5.20 6.82 14.22
C GLY A 30 -4.61 6.33 12.90
N LYS A 31 -5.07 5.23 12.31
CA LYS A 31 -4.51 4.77 11.03
C LYS A 31 -5.29 5.37 9.86
N THR A 32 -4.62 6.17 9.02
CA THR A 32 -5.29 6.93 7.95
C THR A 32 -4.88 6.51 6.54
N ALA A 33 -3.81 5.71 6.41
CA ALA A 33 -3.27 5.31 5.13
C ALA A 33 -2.96 3.80 5.09
N LEU A 34 -3.16 3.21 3.91
CA LEU A 34 -2.68 1.86 3.59
C LEU A 34 -1.29 1.96 2.97
N ARG A 35 -0.34 1.24 3.54
CA ARG A 35 1.02 1.07 3.04
C ARG A 35 1.16 -0.32 2.44
N VAL A 36 1.64 -0.38 1.20
CA VAL A 36 2.02 -1.63 0.54
C VAL A 36 3.54 -1.69 0.50
N SER A 37 4.13 -2.72 1.10
CA SER A 37 5.58 -2.95 1.10
C SER A 37 5.90 -4.23 0.34
N VAL A 38 6.98 -4.22 -0.43
CA VAL A 38 7.48 -5.42 -1.12
C VAL A 38 8.56 -6.04 -0.25
N GLU A 39 8.34 -7.27 0.22
CA GLU A 39 9.30 -8.04 0.99
C GLU A 39 9.96 -9.07 0.06
N GLY A 40 11.30 -9.08 0.03
CA GLY A 40 12.08 -10.04 -0.75
C GLY A 40 11.98 -11.44 -0.12
N GLY A 41 11.31 -12.36 -0.82
CA GLY A 41 11.09 -13.74 -0.39
C GLY A 41 12.07 -14.72 -1.03
N GLY A 42 13.39 -14.52 -0.84
CA GLY A 42 14.43 -15.48 -1.25
C GLY A 42 14.28 -16.05 -2.68
N CYS A 43 14.54 -17.35 -2.87
CA CYS A 43 14.35 -18.05 -4.16
C CYS A 43 12.87 -18.16 -4.60
N SER A 44 11.92 -17.74 -3.77
CA SER A 44 10.47 -17.95 -3.96
C SER A 44 9.75 -16.72 -4.52
N GLY A 45 10.44 -15.59 -4.68
CA GLY A 45 9.89 -14.38 -5.31
C GLY A 45 9.70 -13.21 -4.34
N PHE A 46 8.73 -12.34 -4.62
CA PHE A 46 8.41 -11.17 -3.80
C PHE A 46 7.06 -11.34 -3.12
N SER A 47 6.98 -10.95 -1.86
CA SER A 47 5.74 -10.89 -1.09
C SER A 47 5.27 -9.44 -0.98
N TYR A 48 3.96 -9.21 -1.01
CA TYR A 48 3.37 -7.91 -0.72
C TYR A 48 2.80 -7.90 0.69
N LYS A 49 3.23 -6.94 1.49
CA LYS A 49 2.74 -6.70 2.84
C LYS A 49 1.83 -5.47 2.84
N PHE A 50 0.69 -5.59 3.49
CA PHE A 50 -0.29 -4.53 3.65
C PHE A 50 -0.32 -4.08 5.11
N ASP A 51 0.13 -2.86 5.37
CA ASP A 51 0.14 -2.26 6.70
C ASP A 51 -0.75 -1.02 6.72
N LEU A 52 -1.46 -0.78 7.83
CA LEU A 52 -2.16 0.48 8.05
C LEU A 52 -1.27 1.40 8.89
N VAL A 53 -1.06 2.63 8.41
CA VAL A 53 -0.16 3.61 9.02
C VAL A 53 -0.89 4.93 9.28
N GLU A 54 -0.43 5.66 10.29
CA GLU A 54 -0.97 6.99 10.65
C GLU A 54 -0.45 8.10 9.74
N THR A 55 0.81 8.00 9.31
CA THR A 55 1.48 9.02 8.50
C THR A 55 1.77 8.48 7.11
N ARG A 56 1.37 9.23 6.08
CA ARG A 56 1.81 8.99 4.71
C ARG A 56 3.32 9.25 4.61
N ASN A 57 4.05 8.36 3.96
CA ASN A 57 5.47 8.60 3.70
C ASN A 57 5.62 9.78 2.72
N ASP A 58 6.54 10.69 3.02
CA ASP A 58 6.99 11.75 2.11
C ASP A 58 7.96 11.13 1.10
N ASP A 59 7.46 10.21 0.27
CA ASP A 59 8.17 9.84 -0.95
C ASP A 59 7.63 10.66 -2.10
#